data_AF-A0EL26-F1
#
_entry.id   AF-A0EL26-F1
#
_cell.length_a   1.000
_cell.length_b   1.000
_cell.length_c   1.000
_cell.angle_alpha   90.00
_cell.angle_beta   90.00
_cell.angle_gamma   90.00
#
_symmetry.space_group_name_H-M   'P 1'
#
loop_
_entity.id
_entity.type
_entity.pdbx_description
1 polymer ?
#
loop_
_entity_poly.entity_id
_entity_poly.type
_entity_poly.pdbx_seq_one_letter_code
_entity_poly.pdbx_strand_id
1 'polypeptide(L)'
;GAYKVTKGLLKEFGENRVVDTPITEHGFAGLAVGAAFAGLKPIVEFMTFNFSMQAIDQIVNSAAKTNYMSGGQLGCPIVFRGPNGAAARVAAQHSQCFAAWYSHIPGLKVIAPYFASDCRGLLKAAIRDPNPVIFLENEIAYGHEHEVSDSELSNKDYLLEIGKAAVIREGKDVTITAFSLKVRDALNAADLLSSEGIEAEVIDLRTLRPLDTQTVINSIQKTNRLVSVEEGWPFAGIGAELSAVVM
;
A
#
# COMPACT_ATOMS: atom_id res chain seq x y z
N GLY A 1 -6.06 8.26 16.95
CA GLY A 1 -5.88 8.36 15.48
C GLY A 1 -6.78 9.41 14.88
N ALA A 2 -6.20 10.21 13.97
CA ALA A 2 -6.88 11.30 13.25
C ALA A 2 -8.15 10.82 12.52
N TYR A 3 -8.05 9.67 11.84
CA TYR A 3 -9.15 9.05 11.09
C TYR A 3 -9.78 7.84 11.80
N LYS A 4 -9.62 7.76 13.13
CA LYS A 4 -10.16 6.67 13.98
C LYS A 4 -9.65 5.25 13.70
N VAL A 5 -8.71 5.03 12.78
CA VAL A 5 -8.08 3.71 12.54
C VAL A 5 -7.50 3.10 13.82
N THR A 6 -6.87 3.92 14.66
CA THR A 6 -6.28 3.49 15.94
C THR A 6 -7.20 3.69 17.16
N LYS A 7 -8.52 3.79 16.95
CA LYS A 7 -9.51 3.99 18.03
C LYS A 7 -9.45 2.83 19.04
N GLY A 8 -9.36 3.17 20.32
CA GLY A 8 -9.37 2.18 21.41
C GLY A 8 -7.99 1.61 21.78
N LEU A 9 -7.01 1.64 20.87
CA LEU A 9 -5.70 1.01 21.09
C LEU A 9 -4.95 1.59 22.29
N LEU A 10 -4.95 2.91 22.49
CA LEU A 10 -4.30 3.53 23.64
C LEU A 10 -4.91 3.07 24.97
N LYS A 11 -6.25 2.95 25.02
CA LYS A 11 -6.96 2.48 26.21
C LYS A 11 -6.65 1.01 26.50
N GLU A 12 -6.50 0.19 25.45
CA GLU A 12 -6.26 -1.25 25.56
C GLU A 12 -4.80 -1.58 25.90
N PHE A 13 -3.83 -0.90 25.27
CA PHE A 13 -2.41 -1.27 25.34
C PHE A 13 -1.52 -0.29 26.12
N GLY A 14 -2.05 0.88 26.50
CA GLY A 14 -1.35 1.90 27.28
C GLY A 14 -0.32 2.72 26.50
N GLU A 15 0.15 3.79 27.15
CA GLU A 15 1.04 4.81 26.57
C GLU A 15 2.44 4.29 26.18
N ASN A 16 2.89 3.19 26.77
CA ASN A 16 4.16 2.54 26.38
C ASN A 16 4.08 1.82 25.03
N ARG A 17 2.87 1.60 24.49
CA ARG A 17 2.63 0.85 23.24
C ARG A 17 1.98 1.69 22.16
N VAL A 18 1.24 2.71 22.55
CA VAL A 18 0.57 3.66 21.66
C VAL A 18 0.99 5.05 22.10
N VAL A 19 1.84 5.70 21.31
CA VAL A 19 2.53 6.93 21.69
C VAL A 19 2.05 8.07 20.80
N ASP A 20 1.42 9.08 21.40
CA ASP A 20 1.16 10.34 20.72
C ASP A 20 2.48 11.13 20.62
N THR A 21 2.72 11.74 19.46
CA THR A 21 3.97 12.46 19.17
C THR A 21 3.71 13.95 18.95
N PRO A 22 4.72 14.82 19.16
CA PRO A 22 4.69 16.18 18.61
C PRO A 22 4.63 16.14 17.07
N ILE A 23 4.26 17.25 16.45
CA ILE A 23 4.22 17.41 14.99
C ILE A 23 5.65 17.63 14.46
N THR A 24 6.44 16.55 14.46
CA THR A 24 7.85 16.52 14.07
C THR A 24 8.16 15.24 13.30
N GLU A 25 7.60 15.11 12.09
CA GLU A 25 7.65 13.93 11.23
C GLU A 25 9.06 13.35 11.11
N HIS A 26 10.05 14.20 10.82
CA HIS A 26 11.44 13.77 10.72
C HIS A 26 11.95 13.16 12.04
N GLY A 27 11.61 13.78 13.17
CA GLY A 27 12.06 13.38 14.50
C GLY A 27 11.47 12.05 14.93
N PHE A 28 10.14 11.90 14.88
CA PHE A 28 9.52 10.65 15.32
C PHE A 28 9.79 9.49 14.36
N ALA A 29 9.95 9.75 13.05
CA ALA A 29 10.34 8.71 12.10
C ALA A 29 11.77 8.21 12.38
N GLY A 30 12.72 9.12 12.62
CA GLY A 30 14.09 8.74 12.99
C GLY A 30 14.17 8.00 14.32
N LEU A 31 13.40 8.43 15.33
CA LEU A 31 13.28 7.73 16.60
C LEU A 31 12.77 6.29 16.41
N ALA A 32 11.73 6.11 15.59
CA ALA A 32 11.19 4.79 15.29
C ALA A 32 12.19 3.92 14.51
N VAL A 33 12.91 4.47 13.54
CA VAL A 33 13.98 3.74 12.84
C VAL A 33 15.07 3.29 13.81
N GLY A 34 15.51 4.16 14.73
CA GLY A 34 16.45 3.80 15.79
C GLY A 34 15.92 2.71 16.72
N ALA A 35 14.63 2.76 17.08
CA ALA A 35 13.97 1.72 17.86
C ALA A 35 13.90 0.37 17.12
N ALA A 36 13.70 0.41 15.79
CA ALA A 36 13.74 -0.79 14.95
C ALA A 36 15.13 -1.43 14.92
N PHE A 37 16.20 -0.62 14.83
CA PHE A 37 17.58 -1.08 14.97
C PHE A 37 17.89 -1.68 16.34
N ALA A 38 17.23 -1.17 17.40
CA ALA A 38 17.32 -1.71 18.75
C ALA A 38 16.45 -2.96 18.98
N GLY A 39 15.79 -3.49 17.94
CA GLY A 39 15.04 -4.75 17.99
C GLY A 39 13.54 -4.63 18.24
N LEU A 40 12.99 -3.41 18.31
CA LEU A 40 11.53 -3.21 18.35
C LEU A 40 10.91 -3.31 16.95
N LYS A 41 9.56 -3.37 16.89
CA LYS A 41 8.79 -3.40 15.65
C LYS A 41 7.80 -2.22 15.57
N PRO A 42 8.29 -0.99 15.37
CA PRO A 42 7.46 0.19 15.39
C PRO A 42 6.52 0.26 14.17
N ILE A 43 5.35 0.83 14.41
CA ILE A 43 4.36 1.18 13.37
C ILE A 43 4.21 2.69 13.43
N VAL A 44 4.75 3.39 12.45
CA VAL A 44 4.74 4.84 12.33
C VAL A 44 3.53 5.25 11.51
N GLU A 45 2.62 6.03 12.10
CA GLU A 45 1.49 6.65 11.40
C GLU A 45 1.89 8.06 10.97
N PHE A 46 1.91 8.31 9.65
CA PHE A 46 1.82 9.68 9.14
C PHE A 46 0.35 10.05 9.02
N MET A 47 -0.02 11.24 9.49
CA MET A 47 -1.42 11.69 9.40
C MET A 47 -1.89 11.70 7.95
N THR A 48 -1.04 12.13 7.01
CA THR A 48 -1.16 11.82 5.59
C THR A 48 0.23 11.57 5.02
N PHE A 49 0.35 10.80 3.95
CA PHE A 49 1.64 10.62 3.29
C PHE A 49 2.22 11.91 2.71
N ASN A 50 1.45 12.98 2.54
CA ASN A 50 1.99 14.30 2.19
C ASN A 50 3.05 14.77 3.22
N PHE A 51 2.81 14.50 4.51
CA PHE A 51 3.73 14.91 5.58
C PHE A 51 4.95 14.00 5.68
N SER A 52 4.88 12.78 5.14
CA SER A 52 6.03 11.88 5.05
C SER A 52 7.20 12.49 4.25
N MET A 53 6.96 13.48 3.40
CA MET A 53 8.02 14.21 2.70
C MET A 53 9.02 14.85 3.66
N GLN A 54 8.60 15.29 4.85
CA GLN A 54 9.53 15.83 5.86
C GLN A 54 10.45 14.74 6.45
N ALA A 55 9.99 13.49 6.44
CA ALA A 55 10.66 12.33 7.01
C ALA A 55 11.27 11.38 5.98
N ILE A 56 11.20 11.71 4.68
CA ILE A 56 11.56 10.78 3.61
C ILE A 56 13.03 10.34 3.68
N ASP A 57 13.92 11.19 4.19
CA ASP A 57 15.32 10.85 4.44
C ASP A 57 15.46 9.71 5.46
N GLN A 58 14.68 9.70 6.54
CA GLN A 58 14.67 8.61 7.51
C GLN A 58 14.11 7.31 6.91
N ILE A 59 13.10 7.42 6.05
CA ILE A 59 12.52 6.26 5.36
C ILE A 59 13.51 5.66 4.37
N VAL A 60 14.19 6.50 3.59
CA VAL A 60 15.03 6.06 2.46
C VAL A 60 16.47 5.77 2.91
N ASN A 61 17.15 6.74 3.49
CA ASN A 61 18.57 6.63 3.79
C ASN A 61 18.81 5.86 5.08
N SER A 62 18.03 6.12 6.13
CA SER A 62 18.17 5.40 7.39
C SER A 62 17.54 4.01 7.33
N ALA A 63 16.29 3.85 6.89
CA ALA A 63 15.61 2.55 6.94
C ALA A 63 15.95 1.66 5.72
N ALA A 64 15.53 2.07 4.51
CA ALA A 64 15.54 1.20 3.32
C ALA A 64 16.93 0.66 2.95
N LYS A 65 17.95 1.53 2.98
CA LYS A 65 19.29 1.19 2.48
C LYS A 65 20.17 0.46 3.48
N THR A 66 19.84 0.50 4.78
CA THR A 66 20.75 0.06 5.85
C THR A 66 21.06 -1.44 5.82
N ASN A 67 20.07 -2.29 5.51
CA ASN A 67 20.32 -3.73 5.42
C ASN A 67 21.38 -4.06 4.35
N TYR A 68 21.31 -3.38 3.20
CA TYR A 68 22.31 -3.52 2.15
C TYR A 68 23.67 -2.94 2.55
N MET A 69 23.71 -1.70 3.06
CA MET A 69 24.96 -1.01 3.42
C MET A 69 25.71 -1.69 4.56
N SER A 70 24.98 -2.35 5.48
CA SER A 70 25.58 -3.11 6.59
C SER A 70 25.98 -4.54 6.21
N GLY A 71 25.82 -4.94 4.94
CA GLY A 71 26.13 -6.31 4.50
C GLY A 71 25.23 -7.36 5.16
N GLY A 72 23.96 -7.02 5.45
CA GLY A 72 23.00 -7.91 6.09
C GLY A 72 23.05 -7.95 7.62
N GLN A 73 23.91 -7.15 8.25
CA GLN A 73 24.09 -7.17 9.71
C GLN A 73 23.00 -6.41 10.47
N LEU A 74 22.35 -5.44 9.83
CA LEU A 74 21.34 -4.59 10.46
C LEU A 74 20.08 -4.47 9.59
N GLY A 75 19.02 -5.17 10.00
CA GLY A 75 17.68 -5.01 9.43
C GLY A 75 16.94 -3.82 10.02
N CYS A 76 15.76 -3.51 9.47
CA CYS A 76 14.90 -2.43 9.97
C CYS A 76 13.42 -2.86 9.90
N PRO A 77 12.93 -3.62 10.89
CA PRO A 77 11.54 -4.10 10.93
C PRO A 77 10.60 -2.96 11.34
N ILE A 78 10.19 -2.14 10.37
CA ILE A 78 9.36 -0.94 10.58
C ILE A 78 8.25 -0.85 9.53
N VAL A 79 7.07 -0.42 9.96
CA VAL A 79 5.96 -0.09 9.05
C VAL A 79 5.71 1.41 9.10
N PHE A 80 5.70 2.06 7.94
CA PHE A 80 5.18 3.42 7.77
C PHE A 80 3.81 3.33 7.11
N ARG A 81 2.77 3.81 7.78
CA ARG A 81 1.39 3.74 7.30
C ARG A 81 0.65 5.07 7.43
N GLY A 82 -0.47 5.17 6.73
CA GLY A 82 -1.32 6.36 6.71
C GLY A 82 -2.04 6.52 5.37
N PRO A 83 -3.02 7.44 5.28
CA PRO A 83 -3.72 7.71 4.03
C PRO A 83 -2.80 8.39 3.00
N ASN A 84 -2.95 7.97 1.74
CA ASN A 84 -2.19 8.39 0.57
C ASN A 84 -3.15 8.68 -0.61
N GLY A 85 -2.78 9.62 -1.47
CA GLY A 85 -3.58 10.00 -2.63
C GLY A 85 -4.59 11.10 -2.33
N ALA A 86 -5.60 11.22 -3.18
CA ALA A 86 -6.57 12.30 -3.06
C ALA A 86 -7.60 12.02 -1.95
N ALA A 87 -8.06 13.09 -1.32
CA ALA A 87 -9.19 13.10 -0.41
C ALA A 87 -10.23 14.14 -0.86
N ALA A 88 -11.34 14.26 -0.15
CA ALA A 88 -12.42 15.16 -0.53
C ALA A 88 -12.07 16.63 -0.22
N ARG A 89 -11.80 17.42 -1.28
CA ARG A 89 -11.68 18.89 -1.21
C ARG A 89 -10.54 19.41 -0.32
N VAL A 90 -9.43 18.69 -0.24
CA VAL A 90 -8.27 19.06 0.61
C VAL A 90 -7.19 19.87 -0.12
N ALA A 91 -7.43 20.24 -1.38
CA ALA A 91 -6.54 21.03 -2.22
C ALA A 91 -5.16 20.38 -2.47
N ALA A 92 -4.21 21.13 -3.04
CA ALA A 92 -3.01 20.57 -3.66
C ALA A 92 -2.03 19.88 -2.68
N GLN A 93 -1.77 20.48 -1.52
CA GLN A 93 -0.73 19.99 -0.57
C GLN A 93 -1.16 18.77 0.26
N HIS A 94 -2.42 18.34 0.12
CA HIS A 94 -2.98 17.21 0.87
C HIS A 94 -3.53 16.10 -0.03
N SER A 95 -3.28 16.15 -1.35
CA SER A 95 -3.86 15.23 -2.34
C SER A 95 -2.81 14.43 -3.13
N GLN A 96 -1.55 14.40 -2.70
CA GLN A 96 -0.50 13.73 -3.47
C GLN A 96 -0.49 12.22 -3.24
N CYS A 97 -0.34 11.46 -4.31
CA CYS A 97 -0.06 10.02 -4.28
C CYS A 97 1.45 9.77 -4.35
N PHE A 98 1.99 9.01 -3.40
CA PHE A 98 3.41 8.67 -3.26
C PHE A 98 3.74 7.23 -3.70
N ALA A 99 2.78 6.54 -4.32
CA ALA A 99 2.93 5.19 -4.85
C ALA A 99 4.21 5.03 -5.69
N ALA A 100 4.36 5.85 -6.73
CA ALA A 100 5.53 5.80 -7.61
C ALA A 100 6.84 6.14 -6.89
N TRP A 101 6.83 7.16 -6.02
CA TRP A 101 8.02 7.61 -5.30
C TRP A 101 8.61 6.50 -4.43
N TYR A 102 7.78 5.91 -3.55
CA TYR A 102 8.28 4.86 -2.66
C TYR A 102 8.58 3.56 -3.40
N SER A 103 7.80 3.23 -4.44
CA SER A 103 8.06 2.02 -5.25
C SER A 103 9.36 2.09 -6.05
N HIS A 104 9.90 3.30 -6.28
CA HIS A 104 11.19 3.48 -6.93
C HIS A 104 12.37 3.06 -6.04
N ILE A 105 12.22 3.07 -4.70
CA ILE A 105 13.36 2.96 -3.76
C ILE A 105 13.69 1.51 -3.42
N PRO A 106 14.92 1.01 -3.74
CA PRO A 106 15.38 -0.29 -3.27
C PRO A 106 15.47 -0.40 -1.76
N GLY A 107 15.19 -1.60 -1.25
CA GLY A 107 15.12 -1.87 0.20
C GLY A 107 13.74 -1.62 0.82
N LEU A 108 12.84 -0.90 0.14
CA LEU A 108 11.44 -0.79 0.55
C LEU A 108 10.59 -1.91 -0.04
N LYS A 109 9.51 -2.25 0.68
CA LYS A 109 8.31 -2.88 0.16
C LYS A 109 7.16 -1.87 0.21
N VAL A 110 6.31 -1.84 -0.80
CA VAL A 110 5.24 -0.83 -0.92
C VAL A 110 3.91 -1.52 -1.22
N ILE A 111 2.94 -1.29 -0.36
CA ILE A 111 1.61 -1.92 -0.38
C ILE A 111 0.57 -0.80 -0.50
N ALA A 112 -0.43 -0.99 -1.35
CA ALA A 112 -1.54 -0.05 -1.57
C ALA A 112 -2.87 -0.82 -1.71
N PRO A 113 -3.42 -1.35 -0.60
CA PRO A 113 -4.59 -2.22 -0.62
C PRO A 113 -5.90 -1.45 -0.77
N TYR A 114 -6.96 -2.16 -1.16
CA TYR A 114 -8.33 -1.62 -1.25
C TYR A 114 -9.31 -2.33 -0.32
N PHE A 115 -9.51 -3.65 -0.49
CA PHE A 115 -10.51 -4.40 0.28
C PHE A 115 -10.16 -4.48 1.77
N ALA A 116 -11.18 -4.53 2.64
CA ALA A 116 -10.98 -4.63 4.08
C ALA A 116 -10.20 -5.88 4.50
N SER A 117 -10.47 -7.03 3.87
CA SER A 117 -9.70 -8.26 4.06
C SER A 117 -8.23 -8.06 3.69
N ASP A 118 -7.97 -7.47 2.52
CA ASP A 118 -6.62 -7.17 2.03
C ASP A 118 -5.85 -6.26 2.97
N CYS A 119 -6.48 -5.17 3.42
CA CYS A 119 -5.92 -4.26 4.41
C CYS A 119 -5.48 -5.01 5.68
N ARG A 120 -6.32 -5.90 6.21
CA ARG A 120 -6.01 -6.69 7.41
C ARG A 120 -4.88 -7.68 7.17
N GLY A 121 -4.94 -8.46 6.09
CA GLY A 121 -3.96 -9.50 5.79
C GLY A 121 -2.57 -8.92 5.48
N LEU A 122 -2.51 -7.87 4.68
CA LEU A 122 -1.27 -7.23 4.27
C LEU A 122 -0.66 -6.37 5.38
N LEU A 123 -1.45 -5.70 6.24
CA LEU A 123 -0.88 -4.96 7.36
C LEU A 123 -0.23 -5.92 8.38
N LYS A 124 -0.86 -7.07 8.63
CA LYS A 124 -0.26 -8.12 9.47
C LYS A 124 1.02 -8.68 8.85
N ALA A 125 1.04 -8.87 7.53
CA ALA A 125 2.25 -9.30 6.81
C ALA A 125 3.36 -8.23 6.92
N ALA A 126 3.03 -6.95 6.74
CA ALA A 126 3.94 -5.82 6.87
C ALA A 126 4.59 -5.76 8.26
N ILE A 127 3.80 -5.89 9.34
CA ILE A 127 4.30 -5.89 10.72
C ILE A 127 5.22 -7.09 11.00
N ARG A 128 5.00 -8.23 10.31
CA ARG A 128 5.81 -9.44 10.46
C ARG A 128 7.10 -9.39 9.62
N ASP A 129 7.19 -8.50 8.63
CA ASP A 129 8.35 -8.37 7.76
C ASP A 129 9.59 -7.83 8.51
N PRO A 130 10.79 -8.34 8.22
CA PRO A 130 12.02 -7.83 8.84
C PRO A 130 12.56 -6.53 8.19
N ASN A 131 11.94 -6.05 7.10
CA ASN A 131 12.38 -4.89 6.33
C ASN A 131 11.37 -3.73 6.43
N PRO A 132 11.77 -2.51 6.01
CA PRO A 132 10.85 -1.37 5.97
C PRO A 132 9.72 -1.57 4.97
N VAL A 133 8.48 -1.40 5.45
CA VAL A 133 7.27 -1.50 4.62
C VAL A 133 6.53 -0.18 4.62
N ILE A 134 6.21 0.31 3.42
CA ILE A 134 5.30 1.42 3.19
C ILE A 134 3.90 0.86 2.94
N PHE A 135 2.95 1.30 3.75
CA PHE A 135 1.57 0.85 3.69
C PHE A 135 0.66 2.05 3.38
N LEU A 136 0.40 2.24 2.09
CA LEU A 136 -0.36 3.36 1.52
C LEU A 136 -1.86 3.07 1.60
N GLU A 137 -2.50 3.56 2.65
CA GLU A 137 -3.95 3.49 2.80
C GLU A 137 -4.63 4.59 1.98
N ASN A 138 -5.96 4.66 1.98
CA ASN A 138 -6.69 5.74 1.34
C ASN A 138 -7.80 6.25 2.26
N GLU A 139 -7.89 7.57 2.42
CA GLU A 139 -8.85 8.20 3.34
C GLU A 139 -10.30 7.88 2.98
N ILE A 140 -10.65 7.96 1.70
CA ILE A 140 -12.02 7.73 1.22
C ILE A 140 -12.41 6.26 1.46
N ALA A 141 -11.47 5.34 1.24
CA ALA A 141 -11.69 3.91 1.43
C ALA A 141 -11.96 3.50 2.89
N TYR A 142 -11.58 4.30 3.90
CA TYR A 142 -11.87 3.96 5.30
C TYR A 142 -13.36 3.86 5.62
N GLY A 143 -14.20 4.58 4.87
CA GLY A 143 -15.65 4.53 5.02
C GLY A 143 -16.34 3.48 4.15
N HIS A 144 -15.59 2.72 3.36
CA HIS A 144 -16.16 1.67 2.51
C HIS A 144 -16.35 0.37 3.31
N GLU A 145 -17.51 -0.24 3.12
CA GLU A 145 -17.82 -1.55 3.68
C GLU A 145 -17.59 -2.62 2.60
N HIS A 146 -17.03 -3.74 3.02
CA HIS A 146 -16.77 -4.90 2.17
C HIS A 146 -17.31 -6.14 2.86
N GLU A 147 -17.82 -7.08 2.09
CA GLU A 147 -18.06 -8.42 2.60
C GLU A 147 -16.72 -9.07 2.99
N VAL A 148 -16.64 -9.57 4.21
CA VAL A 148 -15.48 -10.30 4.72
C VAL A 148 -16.01 -11.61 5.29
N SER A 149 -15.48 -12.73 4.82
CA SER A 149 -15.98 -14.04 5.24
C SER A 149 -15.67 -14.34 6.70
N ASP A 150 -16.50 -15.18 7.34
CA ASP A 150 -16.28 -15.62 8.72
C ASP A 150 -14.93 -16.31 8.90
N SER A 151 -14.48 -17.07 7.89
CA SER A 151 -13.18 -17.73 7.90
C SER A 151 -12.04 -16.72 7.89
N GLU A 152 -12.15 -15.64 7.13
CA GLU A 152 -11.20 -14.53 7.15
C GLU A 152 -11.21 -13.86 8.52
N LEU A 153 -12.36 -13.44 9.03
CA LEU A 153 -12.50 -12.72 10.31
C LEU A 153 -11.97 -13.54 11.50
N SER A 154 -12.38 -14.80 11.61
CA SER A 154 -12.01 -15.68 12.74
C SER A 154 -10.55 -16.16 12.69
N ASN A 155 -9.94 -16.19 11.51
CA ASN A 155 -8.54 -16.61 11.37
C ASN A 155 -7.57 -15.53 11.85
N LYS A 156 -6.98 -15.75 13.04
CA LYS A 156 -5.95 -14.86 13.61
C LYS A 156 -4.65 -14.86 12.80
N ASP A 157 -4.41 -15.86 11.99
CA ASP A 157 -3.25 -15.99 11.10
C ASP A 157 -3.59 -15.72 9.64
N TYR A 158 -4.72 -15.05 9.39
CA TYR A 158 -5.01 -14.48 8.09
C TYR A 158 -3.88 -13.52 7.69
N LEU A 159 -3.10 -13.94 6.70
CA LEU A 159 -1.98 -13.23 6.12
C LEU A 159 -2.12 -13.32 4.61
N LEU A 160 -1.73 -12.24 3.95
CA LEU A 160 -1.53 -12.22 2.51
C LEU A 160 -0.05 -12.07 2.21
N GLU A 161 0.36 -12.62 1.07
CA GLU A 161 1.74 -12.52 0.59
C GLU A 161 1.99 -11.13 0.00
N ILE A 162 3.03 -10.44 0.50
CA ILE A 162 3.50 -9.19 -0.09
C ILE A 162 4.14 -9.51 -1.44
N GLY A 163 3.75 -8.78 -2.47
CA GLY A 163 4.19 -9.00 -3.85
C GLY A 163 3.27 -9.89 -4.66
N LYS A 164 2.08 -10.21 -4.14
CA LYS A 164 1.05 -10.99 -4.85
C LYS A 164 -0.17 -10.15 -5.19
N ALA A 165 -0.47 -10.02 -6.48
CA ALA A 165 -1.69 -9.40 -6.98
C ALA A 165 -2.88 -10.39 -6.91
N ALA A 166 -4.09 -9.87 -7.05
CA ALA A 166 -5.30 -10.69 -7.15
C ALA A 166 -6.08 -10.36 -8.43
N VAL A 167 -6.45 -11.41 -9.17
CA VAL A 167 -7.51 -11.32 -10.17
C VAL A 167 -8.83 -11.34 -9.41
N ILE A 168 -9.50 -10.19 -9.34
CA ILE A 168 -10.73 -9.99 -8.58
C ILE A 168 -12.00 -10.08 -9.45
N ARG A 169 -11.81 -10.10 -10.77
CA ARG A 169 -12.83 -10.38 -11.77
C ARG A 169 -12.16 -11.04 -12.96
N GLU A 170 -12.58 -12.24 -13.32
CA GLU A 170 -12.10 -12.91 -14.53
C GLU A 170 -12.66 -12.24 -15.79
N GLY A 171 -11.86 -12.20 -16.85
CA GLY A 171 -12.28 -11.70 -18.15
C GLY A 171 -11.42 -12.23 -19.29
N LYS A 172 -11.69 -11.80 -20.51
CA LYS A 172 -11.01 -12.30 -21.73
C LYS A 172 -10.73 -11.24 -22.78
N ASP A 173 -11.33 -10.06 -22.68
CA ASP A 173 -11.25 -9.05 -23.76
C ASP A 173 -10.21 -7.96 -23.48
N VAL A 174 -10.04 -7.58 -22.20
CA VAL A 174 -9.07 -6.58 -21.73
C VAL A 174 -8.66 -6.84 -20.28
N THR A 175 -7.38 -6.65 -19.96
CA THR A 175 -6.87 -6.62 -18.58
C THR A 175 -6.89 -5.19 -18.06
N ILE A 176 -7.53 -4.96 -16.91
CA ILE A 176 -7.54 -3.70 -16.17
C ILE A 176 -6.76 -3.91 -14.88
N THR A 177 -5.65 -3.20 -14.71
CA THR A 177 -4.90 -3.18 -13.45
C THR A 177 -5.24 -1.93 -12.65
N ALA A 178 -5.40 -2.07 -11.34
CA ALA A 178 -5.64 -0.96 -10.44
C ALA A 178 -5.04 -1.24 -9.06
N PHE A 179 -4.92 -0.20 -8.24
CA PHE A 179 -4.54 -0.33 -6.83
C PHE A 179 -5.28 0.71 -5.99
N SER A 180 -5.34 0.46 -4.68
CA SER A 180 -6.03 1.33 -3.73
C SER A 180 -7.45 1.68 -4.19
N LEU A 181 -7.93 2.90 -3.93
CA LEU A 181 -9.28 3.34 -4.27
C LEU A 181 -9.69 3.10 -5.73
N LYS A 182 -8.73 3.12 -6.69
CA LYS A 182 -9.02 2.92 -8.12
C LYS A 182 -9.47 1.51 -8.46
N VAL A 183 -9.28 0.53 -7.57
CA VAL A 183 -9.84 -0.83 -7.72
C VAL A 183 -11.37 -0.77 -7.81
N ARG A 184 -12.01 0.12 -7.04
CA ARG A 184 -13.46 0.38 -7.13
C ARG A 184 -13.87 0.83 -8.52
N ASP A 185 -13.14 1.79 -9.07
CA ASP A 185 -13.45 2.38 -10.38
C ASP A 185 -13.24 1.35 -11.49
N ALA A 186 -12.22 0.49 -11.38
CA ALA A 186 -11.98 -0.60 -12.30
C ALA A 186 -13.11 -1.64 -12.30
N LEU A 187 -13.62 -2.03 -11.13
CA LEU A 187 -14.77 -2.93 -11.03
C LEU A 187 -16.05 -2.32 -11.64
N ASN A 188 -16.35 -1.06 -11.30
CA ASN A 188 -17.50 -0.36 -11.87
C ASN A 188 -17.42 -0.25 -13.40
N ALA A 189 -16.22 0.04 -13.93
CA ALA A 189 -16.00 0.07 -15.37
C ALA A 189 -16.20 -1.31 -16.01
N ALA A 190 -15.76 -2.37 -15.34
CA ALA A 190 -15.91 -3.75 -15.80
C ALA A 190 -17.40 -4.17 -15.86
N ASP A 191 -18.22 -3.74 -14.89
CA ASP A 191 -19.67 -3.97 -14.90
C ASP A 191 -20.36 -3.24 -16.06
N LEU A 192 -19.99 -1.98 -16.33
CA LEU A 192 -20.49 -1.22 -17.47
C LEU A 192 -20.10 -1.89 -18.80
N LEU A 193 -18.85 -2.32 -18.94
CA LEU A 193 -18.34 -3.00 -20.13
C LEU A 193 -19.07 -4.33 -20.40
N SER A 194 -19.44 -5.08 -19.35
CA SER A 194 -20.19 -6.34 -19.53
C SER A 194 -21.57 -6.13 -20.14
N SER A 195 -22.22 -4.98 -19.86
CA SER A 195 -23.49 -4.61 -20.50
C SER A 195 -23.35 -4.36 -22.01
N GLU A 196 -22.13 -4.08 -22.48
CA GLU A 196 -21.75 -3.92 -23.88
C GLU A 196 -21.16 -5.21 -24.48
N GLY A 197 -21.15 -6.31 -23.73
CA GLY A 197 -20.58 -7.60 -24.15
C GLY A 197 -19.05 -7.67 -24.09
N ILE A 198 -18.39 -6.79 -23.31
CA ILE A 198 -16.94 -6.76 -23.11
C ILE A 198 -16.61 -7.29 -21.71
N GLU A 199 -15.87 -8.40 -21.68
CA GLU A 199 -15.47 -9.08 -20.44
C GLU A 199 -14.06 -8.65 -20.01
N ALA A 200 -14.02 -7.58 -19.20
CA ALA A 200 -12.80 -7.07 -18.60
C ALA A 200 -12.33 -7.91 -17.38
N GLU A 201 -11.08 -8.37 -17.44
CA GLU A 201 -10.37 -8.94 -16.31
C GLU A 201 -9.83 -7.83 -15.42
N VAL A 202 -10.15 -7.85 -14.13
CA VAL A 202 -9.71 -6.83 -13.18
C VAL A 202 -8.69 -7.41 -12.22
N ILE A 203 -7.52 -6.78 -12.15
CA ILE A 203 -6.42 -7.12 -11.26
C ILE A 203 -6.24 -6.01 -10.22
N ASP A 204 -6.41 -6.35 -8.94
CA ASP A 204 -5.91 -5.55 -7.83
C ASP A 204 -4.43 -5.88 -7.62
N LEU A 205 -3.56 -4.90 -7.85
CA LEU A 205 -2.12 -5.07 -7.71
C LEU A 205 -1.71 -5.39 -6.27
N ARG A 206 -2.42 -4.85 -5.26
CA ARG A 206 -2.14 -4.92 -3.82
C ARG A 206 -0.76 -4.39 -3.38
N THR A 207 0.31 -4.93 -3.96
CA THR A 207 1.71 -4.56 -3.74
C THR A 207 2.27 -3.89 -4.99
N LEU A 208 2.91 -2.74 -4.80
CA LEU A 208 3.55 -1.95 -5.86
C LEU A 208 5.06 -2.17 -5.92
N ARG A 209 5.66 -2.62 -4.82
CA ARG A 209 7.06 -3.06 -4.76
C ARG A 209 7.21 -4.21 -3.75
N PRO A 210 7.68 -5.40 -4.15
CA PRO A 210 7.86 -5.84 -5.53
C PRO A 210 6.50 -5.96 -6.24
N LEU A 211 6.46 -5.62 -7.53
CA LEU A 211 5.25 -5.73 -8.36
C LEU A 211 5.07 -7.17 -8.86
N ASP A 212 3.86 -7.72 -8.79
CA ASP A 212 3.52 -9.05 -9.32
C ASP A 212 3.37 -9.02 -10.85
N THR A 213 4.48 -8.84 -11.55
CA THR A 213 4.51 -8.75 -13.01
C THR A 213 4.01 -10.04 -13.67
N GLN A 214 4.22 -11.19 -13.03
CA GLN A 214 3.80 -12.48 -13.57
C GLN A 214 2.28 -12.59 -13.70
N THR A 215 1.52 -12.19 -12.68
CA THR A 215 0.05 -12.20 -12.75
C THR A 215 -0.45 -11.28 -13.87
N VAL A 216 0.13 -10.10 -14.02
CA VAL A 216 -0.22 -9.15 -15.08
C VAL A 216 0.09 -9.71 -16.47
N ILE A 217 1.28 -10.27 -16.67
CA ILE A 217 1.70 -10.84 -17.96
C ILE A 217 0.79 -12.02 -18.35
N ASN A 218 0.48 -12.92 -17.41
CA ASN A 218 -0.41 -14.06 -17.66
C ASN A 218 -1.81 -13.60 -18.11
N SER A 219 -2.33 -12.55 -17.48
CA SER A 219 -3.60 -11.94 -17.85
C SER A 219 -3.56 -11.34 -19.26
N ILE A 220 -2.51 -10.59 -19.58
CA ILE A 220 -2.34 -9.97 -20.91
C ILE A 220 -2.17 -11.01 -22.00
N GLN A 221 -1.49 -12.14 -21.74
CA GLN A 221 -1.40 -13.24 -22.70
C GLN A 221 -2.78 -13.81 -23.06
N LYS A 222 -3.76 -13.73 -22.13
CA LYS A 222 -5.14 -14.13 -22.36
C LYS A 222 -5.94 -13.04 -23.08
N THR A 223 -5.83 -11.79 -22.66
CA THR A 223 -6.71 -10.68 -23.11
C THR A 223 -6.16 -9.87 -24.28
N ASN A 224 -4.85 -9.93 -24.52
CA ASN A 224 -4.08 -9.18 -25.53
C ASN A 224 -4.14 -7.64 -25.38
N ARG A 225 -4.68 -7.12 -24.27
CA ARG A 225 -4.88 -5.68 -24.04
C ARG A 225 -4.69 -5.33 -22.57
N LEU A 226 -4.05 -4.20 -22.30
CA LEU A 226 -3.85 -3.69 -20.94
C LEU A 226 -4.37 -2.25 -20.81
N VAL A 227 -5.06 -1.99 -19.71
CA VAL A 227 -5.34 -0.64 -19.18
C VAL A 227 -4.84 -0.59 -17.75
N SER A 228 -4.00 0.38 -17.41
CA SER A 228 -3.58 0.66 -16.03
C SER A 228 -4.32 1.87 -15.47
N VAL A 229 -4.91 1.73 -14.29
CA VAL A 229 -5.68 2.77 -13.62
C VAL A 229 -5.01 3.18 -12.31
N GLU A 230 -4.63 4.45 -12.21
CA GLU A 230 -4.06 5.02 -11.00
C GLU A 230 -4.57 6.44 -10.74
N GLU A 231 -4.52 6.89 -9.48
CA GLU A 231 -4.87 8.26 -9.08
C GLU A 231 -3.65 9.21 -9.09
N GLY A 232 -2.45 8.65 -9.14
CA GLY A 232 -1.21 9.43 -9.11
C GLY A 232 -1.01 10.30 -10.34
N TRP A 233 0.00 11.16 -10.27
CA TRP A 233 0.40 11.93 -11.45
C TRP A 233 0.90 10.99 -12.56
N PRO A 234 0.57 11.29 -13.83
CA PRO A 234 0.80 10.34 -14.92
C PRO A 234 2.28 10.19 -15.30
N PHE A 235 3.09 11.23 -15.10
CA PHE A 235 4.50 11.19 -15.47
C PHE A 235 5.29 10.33 -14.47
N ALA A 236 5.92 9.26 -14.97
CA ALA A 236 6.65 8.28 -14.15
C ALA A 236 5.78 7.66 -13.03
N GLY A 237 4.48 7.46 -13.31
CA GLY A 237 3.55 6.74 -12.44
C GLY A 237 3.77 5.22 -12.45
N ILE A 238 2.93 4.49 -11.72
CA ILE A 238 2.98 3.01 -11.69
C ILE A 238 2.61 2.42 -13.05
N GLY A 239 1.68 3.04 -13.77
CA GLY A 239 1.29 2.68 -15.12
C GLY A 239 2.43 2.80 -16.14
N ALA A 240 3.39 3.70 -15.90
CA ALA A 240 4.57 3.82 -16.75
C ALA A 240 5.49 2.59 -16.60
N GLU A 241 5.70 2.12 -15.35
CA GLU A 241 6.46 0.89 -15.08
C GLU A 241 5.74 -0.34 -15.64
N LEU A 242 4.43 -0.45 -15.43
CA LEU A 242 3.61 -1.52 -16.01
C LEU A 242 3.75 -1.55 -17.53
N SER A 243 3.64 -0.40 -18.20
CA SER A 243 3.81 -0.29 -19.65
C SER A 243 5.21 -0.75 -20.10
N ALA A 244 6.26 -0.35 -19.36
CA ALA A 244 7.63 -0.74 -19.67
C ALA A 244 7.88 -2.24 -19.48
N VAL A 245 7.23 -2.89 -18.51
CA VAL A 245 7.34 -4.32 -18.25
C VAL A 245 6.65 -5.18 -19.31
N VAL A 246 5.54 -4.70 -19.89
CA VAL A 246 4.71 -5.48 -20.82
C VAL A 246 5.02 -5.27 -22.29
N MET A 247 5.85 -4.27 -22.63
CA MET A 247 6.37 -4.02 -23.99
C MET A 247 7.58 -4.91 -24.30
#